data_AF-A0A1Y1Q8S0-F1
#
_entry.id   AF-A0A1Y1Q8S0-F1
#
_cell.length_a   1.000
_cell.length_b   1.000
_cell.length_c   1.000
_cell.angle_alpha   90.00
_cell.angle_beta   90.00
_cell.angle_gamma   90.00
#
_symmetry.space_group_name_H-M   'P 1'
#
loop_
_entity.id
_entity.type
_entity.pdbx_description
1 polymer ?
#
loop_
_entity_poly.entity_id
_entity_poly.type
_entity_poly.pdbx_seq_one_letter_code
_entity_poly.pdbx_strand_id
1 'polypeptide(L)'
;MADKVELNIDIAPSAEALWHTLSSNTRKNIRRPLKQGFTSVIGLNAQLLEEFYHLYRMSLHDIGSLPHTKQFFQDLMTQCADHLSIFVGYMDGIPVVSSVSFVNATEVYGAWSGIHTAYKKHNVFLAMLWQMVEYCDASGRKTYNLGRSSAGSNPHQFKLKLATRTHKIYYYTIAIPPLKKARAGMQDAASWLIRNTPEIVMDGLSRALLHKFY
;
A
#
# COMPACT_ATOMS: atom_id res chain seq x y z
N MET A 1 11.23 19.89 12.24
CA MET A 1 10.29 20.12 11.11
C MET A 1 9.77 18.78 10.62
N ALA A 2 8.48 18.66 10.29
CA ALA A 2 7.95 17.41 9.74
C ALA A 2 8.52 17.13 8.34
N ASP A 3 9.05 15.92 8.15
CA ASP A 3 9.62 15.40 6.90
C ASP A 3 8.59 14.62 6.07
N LYS A 4 7.32 14.61 6.46
CA LYS A 4 6.29 13.80 5.80
C LYS A 4 5.63 14.55 4.66
N VAL A 5 5.37 13.81 3.59
CA VAL A 5 4.67 14.29 2.40
C VAL A 5 3.60 13.29 2.00
N GLU A 6 2.52 13.77 1.41
CA GLU A 6 1.53 12.99 0.67
C GLU A 6 1.81 13.10 -0.83
N LEU A 7 1.60 12.02 -1.58
CA LEU A 7 1.81 11.99 -3.01
C LEU A 7 0.54 11.57 -3.73
N ASN A 8 0.18 12.32 -4.77
CA ASN A 8 -1.04 12.10 -5.55
C ASN A 8 -0.68 11.99 -7.05
N ILE A 9 -1.50 11.22 -7.76
CA ILE A 9 -1.50 11.11 -9.21
C ILE A 9 -2.77 11.76 -9.71
N ASP A 10 -2.63 12.77 -10.54
CA ASP A 10 -3.73 13.43 -11.24
C ASP A 10 -3.95 12.75 -12.56
N ILE A 11 -5.20 12.36 -12.78
CA ILE A 11 -5.56 11.55 -13.93
C ILE A 11 -6.00 12.44 -15.09
N ALA A 12 -6.43 13.67 -14.81
CA ALA A 12 -6.87 14.60 -15.83
C ALA A 12 -5.74 14.91 -16.86
N PRO A 13 -6.06 14.99 -18.17
CA PRO A 13 -7.40 14.80 -18.75
C PRO A 13 -7.80 13.33 -18.99
N SER A 14 -6.85 12.40 -18.99
CA SER A 14 -7.09 10.94 -19.07
C SER A 14 -5.86 10.15 -18.63
N ALA A 15 -6.02 8.86 -18.32
CA ALA A 15 -4.89 7.97 -18.05
C ALA A 15 -3.95 7.88 -19.27
N GLU A 16 -4.50 7.92 -20.50
CA GLU A 16 -3.70 7.95 -21.73
C GLU A 16 -2.79 9.20 -21.79
N ALA A 17 -3.33 10.39 -21.52
CA ALA A 17 -2.53 11.61 -21.48
C ALA A 17 -1.43 11.53 -20.41
N LEU A 18 -1.78 11.05 -19.21
CA LEU A 18 -0.83 10.83 -18.13
C LEU A 18 0.29 9.85 -18.54
N TRP A 19 -0.02 8.77 -19.26
CA TRP A 19 0.95 7.79 -19.73
C TRP A 19 2.09 8.40 -20.55
N HIS A 20 1.76 9.41 -21.38
CA HIS A 20 2.74 10.09 -22.20
C HIS A 20 3.71 10.97 -21.41
N THR A 21 3.30 11.45 -20.22
CA THR A 21 4.18 12.22 -19.31
C THR A 21 5.21 11.36 -18.58
N LEU A 22 4.96 10.06 -18.44
CA LEU A 22 5.85 9.16 -17.70
C LEU A 22 7.21 9.02 -18.40
N SER A 23 8.28 8.80 -17.64
CA SER A 23 9.58 8.51 -18.23
C SER A 23 9.54 7.21 -19.06
N SER A 24 10.38 7.12 -20.10
CA SER A 24 10.52 5.89 -20.89
C SER A 24 10.90 4.67 -20.03
N ASN A 25 11.70 4.87 -18.97
CA ASN A 25 12.04 3.81 -18.02
C ASN A 25 10.82 3.38 -17.17
N THR A 26 10.01 4.32 -16.69
CA THR A 26 8.76 4.03 -15.96
C THR A 26 7.82 3.20 -16.84
N ARG A 27 7.54 3.67 -18.07
CA ARG A 27 6.69 2.94 -19.03
C ARG A 27 7.20 1.54 -19.35
N LYS A 28 8.52 1.38 -19.54
CA LYS A 28 9.15 0.06 -19.74
C LYS A 28 8.91 -0.87 -18.55
N ASN A 29 9.07 -0.37 -17.33
CA ASN A 29 8.90 -1.17 -16.12
C ASN A 29 7.45 -1.52 -15.81
N ILE A 30 6.48 -0.70 -16.22
CA ILE A 30 5.03 -1.02 -16.18
C ILE A 30 4.69 -2.09 -17.22
N ARG A 31 5.12 -1.90 -18.47
CA ARG A 31 4.79 -2.82 -19.58
C ARG A 31 5.37 -4.22 -19.40
N ARG A 32 6.53 -4.35 -18.74
CA ARG A 32 7.23 -5.63 -18.58
C ARG A 32 6.37 -6.72 -17.91
N PRO A 33 5.85 -6.54 -16.68
CA PRO A 33 4.97 -7.54 -16.06
C PRO A 33 3.66 -7.73 -16.84
N LEU A 34 3.07 -6.67 -17.42
CA LEU A 34 1.86 -6.80 -18.26
C LEU A 34 2.08 -7.74 -19.46
N LYS A 35 3.22 -7.62 -20.14
CA LYS A 35 3.61 -8.55 -21.23
C LYS A 35 3.93 -9.97 -20.76
N GLN A 36 4.24 -10.13 -19.48
CA GLN A 36 4.51 -11.41 -18.84
C GLN A 36 3.25 -12.04 -18.24
N GLY A 37 2.05 -11.56 -18.58
CA GLY A 37 0.78 -12.13 -18.12
C GLY A 37 0.28 -11.58 -16.78
N PHE A 38 0.80 -10.45 -16.31
CA PHE A 38 0.23 -9.78 -15.14
C PHE A 38 -1.22 -9.36 -15.40
N THR A 39 -2.12 -9.78 -14.51
CA THR A 39 -3.54 -9.42 -14.55
C THR A 39 -3.98 -8.98 -13.16
N SER A 40 -5.18 -8.41 -13.04
CA SER A 40 -5.71 -8.00 -11.76
C SER A 40 -7.22 -8.09 -11.67
N VAL A 41 -7.69 -8.16 -10.44
CA VAL A 41 -9.10 -8.14 -10.06
C VAL A 41 -9.30 -7.04 -9.02
N ILE A 42 -10.41 -6.31 -9.17
CA ILE A 42 -10.84 -5.28 -8.23
C ILE A 42 -12.23 -5.65 -7.73
N GLY A 43 -12.42 -5.64 -6.42
CA GLY A 43 -13.72 -5.90 -5.83
C GLY A 43 -13.69 -5.89 -4.32
N LEU A 44 -14.78 -6.36 -3.70
CA LEU A 44 -14.91 -6.42 -2.27
C LEU A 44 -15.60 -7.75 -1.89
N ASN A 45 -14.80 -8.80 -1.66
CA ASN A 45 -15.30 -10.11 -1.28
C ASN A 45 -14.29 -10.87 -0.41
N ALA A 46 -14.74 -11.98 0.19
CA ALA A 46 -13.95 -12.77 1.12
C ALA A 46 -12.68 -13.37 0.49
N GLN A 47 -12.74 -13.83 -0.78
CA GLN A 47 -11.58 -14.40 -1.46
C GLN A 47 -10.47 -13.35 -1.64
N LEU A 48 -10.81 -12.16 -2.15
CA LEU A 48 -9.85 -11.07 -2.32
C LEU A 48 -9.26 -10.63 -0.97
N LEU A 49 -10.05 -10.67 0.10
CA LEU A 49 -9.56 -10.39 1.45
C LEU A 49 -8.52 -11.42 1.90
N GLU A 50 -8.73 -12.72 1.67
CA GLU A 50 -7.73 -13.75 2.02
C GLU A 50 -6.41 -13.52 1.30
N GLU A 51 -6.48 -13.31 -0.02
CA GLU A 51 -5.30 -13.12 -0.87
C GLU A 51 -4.56 -11.83 -0.49
N PHE A 52 -5.30 -10.74 -0.23
CA PHE A 52 -4.73 -9.52 0.31
C PHE A 52 -4.05 -9.78 1.65
N TYR A 53 -4.75 -10.41 2.60
CA TYR A 53 -4.25 -10.55 3.97
C TYR A 53 -2.98 -11.39 3.99
N HIS A 54 -2.90 -12.46 3.19
CA HIS A 54 -1.70 -13.28 3.03
C HIS A 54 -0.51 -12.49 2.49
N LEU A 55 -0.70 -11.68 1.43
CA LEU A 55 0.37 -10.85 0.88
C LEU A 55 0.80 -9.72 1.84
N TYR A 56 -0.17 -9.15 2.57
CA TYR A 56 0.04 -8.08 3.54
C TYR A 56 0.88 -8.54 4.73
N ARG A 57 0.52 -9.68 5.35
CA ARG A 57 1.28 -10.24 6.48
C ARG A 57 2.71 -10.64 6.06
N MET A 58 2.89 -11.24 4.89
CA MET A 58 4.22 -11.57 4.36
C MET A 58 5.07 -10.30 4.17
N SER A 59 4.47 -9.23 3.64
CA SER A 59 5.17 -7.96 3.43
C SER A 59 5.59 -7.28 4.72
N LEU A 60 4.74 -7.34 5.74
CA LEU A 60 5.05 -6.78 7.05
C LEU A 60 6.06 -7.63 7.81
N HIS A 61 5.99 -8.96 7.69
CA HIS A 61 6.99 -9.88 8.24
C HIS A 61 8.37 -9.57 7.67
N ASP A 62 8.50 -9.43 6.35
CA ASP A 62 9.74 -9.06 5.65
C ASP A 62 10.41 -7.79 6.22
N ILE A 63 9.61 -6.78 6.57
CA ILE A 63 10.13 -5.49 7.06
C ILE A 63 10.22 -5.43 8.60
N GLY A 64 9.77 -6.46 9.32
CA GLY A 64 9.80 -6.50 10.78
C GLY A 64 8.67 -5.71 11.44
N SER A 65 7.48 -5.66 10.83
CA SER A 65 6.31 -4.93 11.33
C SER A 65 5.16 -5.87 11.70
N LEU A 66 4.34 -5.47 12.68
CA LEU A 66 3.15 -6.21 13.08
C LEU A 66 1.95 -5.86 12.17
N PRO A 67 1.21 -6.86 11.64
CA PRO A 67 -0.02 -6.60 10.89
C PRO A 67 -1.18 -6.21 11.78
N HIS A 68 -2.14 -5.45 11.23
CA HIS A 68 -3.51 -5.47 11.76
C HIS A 68 -4.08 -6.90 11.69
N THR A 69 -5.02 -7.21 12.59
CA THR A 69 -5.70 -8.51 12.53
C THR A 69 -6.54 -8.62 11.27
N LYS A 70 -6.80 -9.85 10.82
CA LYS A 70 -7.74 -10.06 9.72
C LYS A 70 -9.15 -9.57 10.06
N GLN A 71 -9.56 -9.73 11.32
CA GLN A 71 -10.85 -9.24 11.83
C GLN A 71 -11.01 -7.74 11.59
N PHE A 72 -9.96 -6.94 11.78
CA PHE A 72 -10.00 -5.50 11.48
C PHE A 72 -10.42 -5.21 10.03
N PHE A 73 -9.90 -5.97 9.06
CA PHE A 73 -10.29 -5.80 7.66
C PHE A 73 -11.69 -6.36 7.36
N GLN A 74 -12.11 -7.43 8.04
CA GLN A 74 -13.49 -7.95 7.94
C GLN A 74 -14.50 -6.91 8.47
N ASP A 75 -14.17 -6.25 9.58
CA ASP A 75 -14.98 -5.18 10.16
C ASP A 75 -15.03 -3.98 9.21
N LEU A 76 -13.91 -3.59 8.59
CA LEU A 76 -13.88 -2.54 7.56
C LEU A 76 -14.75 -2.88 6.34
N MET A 77 -14.68 -4.12 5.85
CA MET A 77 -15.53 -4.56 4.74
C MET A 77 -17.02 -4.46 5.09
N THR A 78 -17.37 -4.71 6.35
CA THR A 78 -18.77 -4.68 6.81
C THR A 78 -19.25 -3.24 7.04
N GLN A 79 -18.42 -2.40 7.66
CA GLN A 79 -18.81 -1.05 8.09
C GLN A 79 -18.59 0.03 7.01
N CYS A 80 -17.73 -0.23 6.03
CA CYS A 80 -17.32 0.75 5.01
C CYS A 80 -17.41 0.17 3.59
N ALA A 81 -18.34 -0.75 3.34
CA ALA A 81 -18.43 -1.49 2.08
C ALA A 81 -18.45 -0.57 0.83
N ASP A 82 -19.20 0.52 0.88
CA ASP A 82 -19.35 1.47 -0.23
C ASP A 82 -18.11 2.34 -0.47
N HIS A 83 -17.16 2.31 0.45
CA HIS A 83 -15.96 3.14 0.45
C HIS A 83 -14.68 2.31 0.44
N LEU A 84 -14.77 1.00 0.22
CA LEU A 84 -13.62 0.11 0.24
C LEU A 84 -13.51 -0.68 -1.06
N SER A 85 -12.29 -0.90 -1.52
CA SER A 85 -12.02 -1.84 -2.61
C SER A 85 -10.72 -2.57 -2.35
N ILE A 86 -10.70 -3.83 -2.72
CA ILE A 86 -9.54 -4.70 -2.68
C ILE A 86 -9.09 -4.91 -4.12
N PHE A 87 -7.82 -4.63 -4.37
CA PHE A 87 -7.15 -4.91 -5.62
C PHE A 87 -6.21 -6.09 -5.38
N VAL A 88 -6.26 -7.11 -6.23
CA VAL A 88 -5.30 -8.21 -6.23
C VAL A 88 -4.76 -8.40 -7.64
N GLY A 89 -3.43 -8.40 -7.76
CA GLY A 89 -2.70 -8.64 -8.99
C GLY A 89 -2.09 -10.04 -9.01
N TYR A 90 -2.16 -10.69 -10.17
CA TYR A 90 -1.77 -12.08 -10.38
C TYR A 90 -0.69 -12.21 -11.44
N MET A 91 0.20 -13.18 -11.28
CA MET A 91 1.10 -13.69 -12.32
C MET A 91 0.86 -15.18 -12.43
N ASP A 92 0.54 -15.68 -13.64
CA ASP A 92 0.27 -17.11 -13.87
C ASP A 92 -0.78 -17.70 -12.89
N GLY A 93 -1.81 -16.90 -12.57
CA GLY A 93 -2.89 -17.29 -11.63
C GLY A 93 -2.51 -17.20 -10.14
N ILE A 94 -1.27 -16.86 -9.81
CA ILE A 94 -0.81 -16.74 -8.42
C ILE A 94 -0.97 -15.28 -7.96
N PRO A 95 -1.58 -14.99 -6.79
CA PRO A 95 -1.64 -13.64 -6.25
C PRO A 95 -0.23 -13.18 -5.83
N VAL A 96 0.23 -12.06 -6.37
CA VAL A 96 1.61 -11.58 -6.16
C VAL A 96 1.69 -10.18 -5.56
N VAL A 97 0.61 -9.42 -5.64
CA VAL A 97 0.55 -8.05 -5.15
C VAL A 97 -0.89 -7.67 -4.86
N SER A 98 -1.14 -6.86 -3.85
CA SER A 98 -2.48 -6.47 -3.45
C SER A 98 -2.52 -5.12 -2.77
N SER A 99 -3.71 -4.53 -2.73
CA SER A 99 -3.98 -3.37 -1.89
C SER A 99 -5.42 -3.32 -1.40
N VAL A 100 -5.63 -2.89 -0.16
CA VAL A 100 -6.90 -2.37 0.33
C VAL A 100 -6.86 -0.85 0.19
N SER A 101 -7.87 -0.31 -0.48
CA SER A 101 -7.98 1.11 -0.78
C SER A 101 -9.31 1.68 -0.34
N PHE A 102 -9.28 2.93 0.15
CA PHE A 102 -10.50 3.71 0.33
C PHE A 102 -10.91 4.36 -0.98
N VAL A 103 -12.21 4.43 -1.23
CA VAL A 103 -12.77 4.90 -2.49
C VAL A 103 -13.89 5.90 -2.20
N ASN A 104 -13.83 7.06 -2.85
CA ASN A 104 -14.92 8.04 -2.84
C ASN A 104 -15.24 8.47 -4.29
N ALA A 105 -16.08 9.50 -4.46
CA ALA A 105 -16.52 9.95 -5.79
C ALA A 105 -15.38 10.52 -6.67
N THR A 106 -14.30 11.03 -6.07
CA THR A 106 -13.24 11.76 -6.78
C THR A 106 -11.86 11.11 -6.69
N GLU A 107 -11.65 10.26 -5.69
CA GLU A 107 -10.34 9.74 -5.29
C GLU A 107 -10.39 8.26 -4.91
N VAL A 108 -9.31 7.55 -5.23
CA VAL A 108 -8.93 6.30 -4.59
C VAL A 108 -7.69 6.55 -3.72
N TYR A 109 -7.68 6.07 -2.49
CA TYR A 109 -6.56 6.18 -1.55
C TYR A 109 -6.01 4.80 -1.22
N GLY A 110 -4.75 4.55 -1.57
CA GLY A 110 -4.06 3.29 -1.24
C GLY A 110 -3.67 3.23 0.24
N ALA A 111 -4.44 2.50 1.05
CA ALA A 111 -4.27 2.48 2.50
C ALA A 111 -3.29 1.39 2.97
N TRP A 112 -3.49 0.15 2.53
CA TRP A 112 -2.62 -0.98 2.85
C TRP A 112 -2.27 -1.76 1.60
N SER A 113 -1.07 -2.34 1.57
CA SER A 113 -0.62 -3.15 0.44
C SER A 113 0.22 -4.33 0.87
N GLY A 114 0.21 -5.36 0.03
CA GLY A 114 1.03 -6.56 0.17
C GLY A 114 1.70 -6.90 -1.17
N ILE A 115 2.87 -7.51 -1.11
CA ILE A 115 3.60 -8.01 -2.27
C ILE A 115 4.39 -9.27 -1.89
N HIS A 116 4.35 -10.25 -2.77
CA HIS A 116 5.16 -11.44 -2.64
C HIS A 116 6.63 -11.14 -2.94
N THR A 117 7.50 -11.46 -1.99
CA THR A 117 8.94 -11.14 -2.02
C THR A 117 9.64 -11.60 -3.29
N ALA A 118 9.34 -12.82 -3.75
CA ALA A 118 9.90 -13.39 -4.99
C ALA A 118 9.53 -12.57 -6.24
N TYR A 119 8.39 -11.86 -6.21
CA TYR A 119 7.86 -11.09 -7.32
C TYR A 119 8.27 -9.61 -7.32
N LYS A 120 8.90 -9.11 -6.23
CA LYS A 120 9.41 -7.72 -6.16
C LYS A 120 10.28 -7.35 -7.36
N LYS A 121 11.14 -8.28 -7.82
CA LYS A 121 12.04 -8.10 -8.98
C LYS A 121 11.32 -7.89 -10.32
N HIS A 122 10.04 -8.26 -10.42
CA HIS A 122 9.25 -8.20 -11.66
C HIS A 122 8.57 -6.84 -11.89
N ASN A 123 8.62 -5.90 -10.93
CA ASN A 123 7.91 -4.62 -10.97
C ASN A 123 6.37 -4.74 -10.95
N VAL A 124 5.82 -5.83 -10.40
CA VAL A 124 4.37 -6.06 -10.32
C VAL A 124 3.63 -4.98 -9.53
N PHE A 125 4.25 -4.40 -8.50
CA PHE A 125 3.65 -3.29 -7.76
C PHE A 125 3.52 -2.02 -8.60
N LEU A 126 4.51 -1.72 -9.44
CA LEU A 126 4.42 -0.55 -10.34
C LEU A 126 3.33 -0.74 -11.40
N ALA A 127 3.17 -1.96 -11.92
CA ALA A 127 2.09 -2.29 -12.85
C ALA A 127 0.72 -2.26 -12.18
N MET A 128 0.60 -2.75 -10.95
CA MET A 128 -0.62 -2.60 -10.15
C MET A 128 -1.00 -1.13 -9.98
N LEU A 129 -0.06 -0.26 -9.58
CA LEU A 129 -0.35 1.18 -9.45
C LEU A 129 -0.82 1.79 -10.77
N TRP A 130 -0.30 1.33 -11.91
CA TRP A 130 -0.78 1.78 -13.22
C TRP A 130 -2.21 1.31 -13.51
N GLN A 131 -2.53 0.04 -13.25
CA GLN A 131 -3.90 -0.46 -13.41
C GLN A 131 -4.89 0.23 -12.45
N MET A 132 -4.44 0.67 -11.27
CA MET A 132 -5.25 1.51 -10.38
C MET A 132 -5.49 2.91 -10.94
N VAL A 133 -4.52 3.49 -11.67
CA VAL A 133 -4.70 4.73 -12.42
C VAL A 133 -5.74 4.54 -13.53
N GLU A 134 -5.64 3.46 -14.31
CA GLU A 134 -6.62 3.11 -15.35
C GLU A 134 -8.02 2.89 -14.76
N TYR A 135 -8.12 2.21 -13.61
CA TYR A 135 -9.38 2.04 -12.89
C TYR A 135 -10.00 3.38 -12.47
N CYS A 136 -9.20 4.30 -11.93
CA CYS A 136 -9.70 5.61 -11.55
C CYS A 136 -10.23 6.38 -12.76
N ASP A 137 -9.50 6.39 -13.88
CA ASP A 137 -9.95 7.04 -15.13
C ASP A 137 -11.26 6.44 -15.65
N ALA A 138 -11.32 5.11 -15.78
CA ALA A 138 -12.50 4.39 -16.23
C ALA A 138 -13.73 4.59 -15.33
N SER A 139 -13.51 4.91 -14.06
CA SER A 139 -14.58 5.17 -13.08
C SER A 139 -14.85 6.66 -12.84
N GLY A 140 -14.27 7.56 -13.65
CA GLY A 140 -14.49 9.00 -13.59
C GLY A 140 -13.83 9.70 -12.39
N ARG A 141 -12.94 9.01 -11.68
CA ARG A 141 -12.18 9.55 -10.54
C ARG A 141 -10.96 10.28 -11.04
N LYS A 142 -10.67 11.43 -10.43
CA LYS A 142 -9.64 12.36 -10.91
C LYS A 142 -8.29 12.16 -10.24
N THR A 143 -8.25 11.41 -9.14
CA THR A 143 -7.06 11.29 -8.32
C THR A 143 -6.86 9.87 -7.81
N TYR A 144 -5.61 9.40 -7.89
CA TYR A 144 -5.15 8.27 -7.11
C TYR A 144 -4.12 8.77 -6.08
N ASN A 145 -4.43 8.62 -4.79
CA ASN A 145 -3.59 9.04 -3.69
C ASN A 145 -2.72 7.85 -3.23
N LEU A 146 -1.41 8.02 -3.39
CA LEU A 146 -0.39 7.04 -3.02
C LEU A 146 -0.07 7.06 -1.51
N GLY A 147 -0.69 7.98 -0.77
CA GLY A 147 -0.55 8.18 0.66
C GLY A 147 0.79 8.75 1.09
N ARG A 148 0.99 8.79 2.40
CA ARG A 148 2.12 9.43 3.06
C ARG A 148 3.45 8.71 2.80
N SER A 149 4.54 9.47 2.72
CA SER A 149 5.93 8.99 2.79
C SER A 149 6.82 9.97 3.56
N SER A 150 7.97 9.51 4.05
CA SER A 150 9.07 10.41 4.43
C SER A 150 9.74 10.96 3.19
N ALA A 151 9.94 12.28 3.11
CA ALA A 151 10.71 12.92 2.07
C ALA A 151 12.11 12.30 1.98
N GLY A 152 12.56 12.00 0.76
CA GLY A 152 13.85 11.35 0.49
C GLY A 152 13.92 9.84 0.73
N SER A 153 12.93 9.22 1.37
CA SER A 153 12.92 7.76 1.61
C SER A 153 12.75 6.94 0.33
N ASN A 154 13.11 5.64 0.38
CA ASN A 154 12.92 4.72 -0.76
C ASN A 154 11.45 4.65 -1.25
N PRO A 155 10.43 4.54 -0.38
CA PRO A 155 9.02 4.60 -0.81
C PRO A 155 8.66 5.93 -1.48
N HIS A 156 9.19 7.06 -0.99
CA HIS A 156 8.99 8.36 -1.61
C HIS A 156 9.56 8.41 -3.03
N GLN A 157 10.81 8.01 -3.21
CA GLN A 157 11.45 7.95 -4.53
C GLN A 157 10.75 6.99 -5.50
N PHE A 158 10.20 5.88 -4.98
CA PHE A 158 9.39 4.96 -5.78
C PHE A 158 8.09 5.61 -6.26
N LYS A 159 7.34 6.27 -5.36
CA LYS A 159 6.05 6.92 -5.67
C LYS A 159 6.21 8.10 -6.63
N LEU A 160 7.33 8.84 -6.55
CA LEU A 160 7.65 9.93 -7.49
C LEU A 160 7.74 9.50 -8.96
N LYS A 161 7.86 8.21 -9.25
CA LYS A 161 7.83 7.70 -10.64
C LYS A 161 6.48 7.90 -11.33
N LEU A 162 5.41 8.07 -10.55
CA LEU A 162 4.04 8.25 -11.02
C LEU A 162 3.40 9.53 -10.49
N ALA A 163 3.79 10.01 -9.31
CA ALA A 163 3.17 11.17 -8.67
C ALA A 163 3.28 12.44 -9.54
N THR A 164 2.16 13.14 -9.66
CA THR A 164 2.07 14.46 -10.32
C THR A 164 2.15 15.59 -9.31
N ARG A 165 1.70 15.34 -8.07
CA ARG A 165 1.66 16.31 -6.97
C ARG A 165 2.26 15.72 -5.70
N THR A 166 2.89 16.57 -4.90
CA THR A 166 3.41 16.24 -3.57
C THR A 166 3.04 17.35 -2.59
N HIS A 167 2.38 16.99 -1.50
CA HIS A 167 1.91 17.92 -0.48
C HIS A 167 2.64 17.67 0.84
N LYS A 168 3.16 18.74 1.46
CA LYS A 168 3.80 18.62 2.78
C LYS A 168 2.74 18.42 3.86
N ILE A 169 2.95 17.43 4.73
CA ILE A 169 2.09 17.20 5.89
C ILE A 169 2.69 17.91 7.10
N TYR A 170 1.93 18.83 7.68
CA TYR A 170 2.30 19.57 8.87
C TYR A 170 1.80 18.83 10.12
N TYR A 171 2.70 18.61 11.08
CA TYR A 171 2.35 18.05 12.38
C TYR A 171 2.32 19.17 13.41
N TYR A 172 1.23 19.24 14.14
CA TYR A 172 1.05 20.15 15.27
C TYR A 172 1.04 19.33 16.55
N THR A 173 1.71 19.82 17.58
CA THR A 173 1.73 19.16 18.90
C THR A 173 0.80 19.94 19.82
N ILE A 174 -0.15 19.25 20.42
CA ILE A 174 -0.92 19.77 21.54
C ILE A 174 -0.12 19.45 22.80
N ALA A 175 -0.03 20.39 23.75
CA ALA A 175 0.67 20.19 25.01
C ALA A 175 -0.06 19.15 25.87
N ILE A 176 0.31 17.88 25.68
CA ILE A 176 -0.18 16.74 26.46
C ILE A 176 1.03 16.22 27.26
N PRO A 177 0.86 15.78 28.52
CA PRO A 177 1.94 15.17 29.28
C PRO A 177 2.67 14.09 28.47
N PRO A 178 4.00 14.08 28.45
CA PRO A 178 4.75 13.18 27.58
C PRO A 178 4.46 11.72 27.95
N LEU A 179 3.95 10.96 26.99
CA LEU A 179 3.89 9.50 27.09
C LEU A 179 5.33 8.96 27.18
N LYS A 180 5.56 7.95 28.04
CA LYS A 180 6.86 7.27 28.13
C LYS A 180 7.18 6.65 26.77
N LYS A 181 8.12 7.24 26.03
CA LYS A 181 8.57 6.73 24.73
C LYS A 181 9.25 5.37 24.90
N ALA A 182 8.92 4.41 24.04
CA ALA A 182 9.75 3.22 23.86
C ALA A 182 11.14 3.64 23.36
N ARG A 183 12.20 3.06 23.92
CA ARG A 183 13.60 3.35 23.52
C ARG A 183 13.86 2.78 22.13
N ALA A 184 14.59 3.50 21.28
CA ALA A 184 14.89 3.10 19.89
C ALA A 184 15.44 1.66 19.77
N GLY A 185 16.34 1.23 20.67
CA GLY A 185 16.87 -0.14 20.66
C GLY A 185 15.83 -1.25 20.90
N MET A 186 14.67 -0.92 21.49
CA MET A 186 13.56 -1.85 21.65
C MET A 186 12.78 -2.07 20.34
N GLN A 187 12.75 -1.06 19.45
CA GLN A 187 12.08 -1.17 18.14
C GLN A 187 12.89 -2.03 17.17
N ASP A 188 14.22 -1.88 17.17
CA ASP A 188 15.10 -2.72 16.35
C ASP A 188 15.08 -4.18 16.84
N ALA A 189 15.12 -4.40 18.15
CA ALA A 189 14.96 -5.73 18.75
C ALA A 189 13.59 -6.34 18.43
N ALA A 190 12.51 -5.56 18.51
CA ALA A 190 11.18 -6.02 18.13
C ALA A 190 11.10 -6.35 16.64
N SER A 191 11.65 -5.51 15.77
CA SER A 191 11.68 -5.75 14.31
C SER A 191 12.47 -7.00 13.96
N TRP A 192 13.60 -7.23 14.64
CA TRP A 192 14.39 -8.44 14.50
C TRP A 192 13.59 -9.68 14.97
N LEU A 193 12.96 -9.61 16.14
CA LEU A 193 12.13 -10.71 16.64
C LEU A 193 11.02 -11.06 15.65
N ILE A 194 10.34 -10.06 15.10
CA ILE A 194 9.27 -10.25 14.12
C ILE A 194 9.77 -11.01 12.90
N ARG A 195 10.89 -10.58 12.29
CA ARG A 195 11.45 -11.24 11.09
C ARG A 195 11.88 -12.69 11.33
N ASN A 196 12.25 -13.03 12.56
CA ASN A 196 12.75 -14.35 12.93
C ASN A 196 11.70 -15.23 13.62
N THR A 197 10.48 -14.72 13.80
CA THR A 197 9.36 -15.48 14.37
C THR A 197 8.53 -16.11 13.24
N PRO A 198 8.09 -17.38 13.37
CA PRO A 198 7.19 -17.98 12.39
C PRO A 198 5.93 -17.14 12.19
N GLU A 199 5.52 -16.98 10.93
CA GLU A 199 4.42 -16.11 10.53
C GLU A 199 3.08 -16.43 11.26
N ILE A 200 2.87 -17.69 11.64
CA ILE A 200 1.66 -18.11 12.39
C ILE A 200 1.58 -17.52 13.80
N VAL A 201 2.72 -17.20 14.42
CA VAL A 201 2.78 -16.62 15.77
C VAL A 201 2.48 -15.12 15.73
N MET A 202 2.68 -14.49 14.56
CA MET A 202 2.49 -13.05 14.35
C MET A 202 1.04 -12.60 14.58
N ASP A 203 0.06 -13.40 14.20
CA ASP A 203 -1.37 -13.07 14.36
C ASP A 203 -1.79 -13.03 15.85
N GLY A 204 -1.12 -13.79 16.70
CA GLY A 204 -1.28 -13.74 18.15
C GLY A 204 -0.59 -12.52 18.76
N LEU A 205 0.65 -12.26 18.35
CA LEU A 205 1.44 -11.12 18.84
C LEU A 205 0.83 -9.77 18.47
N SER A 206 0.33 -9.62 17.24
CA SER A 206 -0.33 -8.39 16.79
C SER A 206 -1.50 -7.99 17.69
N ARG A 207 -2.34 -8.96 18.07
CA ARG A 207 -3.48 -8.70 18.97
C ARG A 207 -3.05 -8.11 20.32
N ALA A 208 -1.94 -8.58 20.87
CA ALA A 208 -1.47 -8.17 22.19
C ALA A 208 -0.58 -6.91 22.17
N LEU A 209 0.09 -6.65 21.05
CA LEU A 209 1.24 -5.74 21.04
C LEU A 209 1.11 -4.56 20.06
N LEU A 210 0.17 -4.56 19.10
CA LEU A 210 0.09 -3.50 18.10
C LEU A 210 -0.03 -2.10 18.74
N HIS A 211 -0.88 -1.95 19.75
CA HIS A 211 -1.09 -0.69 20.51
C HIS A 211 0.08 -0.29 21.43
N LYS A 212 1.06 -1.18 21.64
CA LYS A 212 2.25 -0.87 22.46
C LYS A 212 3.39 -0.31 21.62
N PHE A 213 3.38 -0.58 20.31
CA PHE A 213 4.40 -0.12 19.36
C PHE A 213 3.93 1.06 18.51
N TYR A 214 2.62 1.35 18.46
CA TYR A 214 1.99 2.43 17.68
C TYR A 214 0.96 3.20 18.49
#